data_AF-A0A7J8PZ24-F1
#
_entry.id   AF-A0A7J8PZ24-F1
#
_cell.length_a   1.000
_cell.length_b   1.000
_cell.length_c   1.000
_cell.angle_alpha   90.00
_cell.angle_beta   90.00
_cell.angle_gamma   90.00
#
_symmetry.space_group_name_H-M   'P 1'
#
loop_
_entity.id
_entity.type
_entity.pdbx_description
1 polymer ?
#
loop_
_entity_poly.entity_id
_entity_poly.type
_entity_poly.pdbx_seq_one_letter_code
_entity_poly.pdbx_strand_id
1 'polypeptide(L)'
;MWEPSMVGSSIWAVPDGKVGIWREAELESWNDELRTGKVVFRDDGSSAELGVEALTLSEYAQISDDEESELSSEESDSSDYEEESPKGLGFLESTALQKGIQTETTIFAKWENHTRGVASKMMANMGYREGMGLGASGQGMLNPISVKVLPPKLSLDHALESHENDEDKEKKGKKRSRGGKRKREKKFAEASRAAKEEEESRPDVFSLINNQLAMHSEAVNGGSTKKQQKKGSGEEKKVDRKALVAYDDEVKELKLRVVKLEEMVSRNRNEKAVYEAAMRKLIETRKALAEAEAVHASASNAVVSKEKEKKWLKF
;
A
#
# COMPACT_ATOMS: atom_id res chain seq x y z
N MET A 1 17.01 42.28 16.21
CA MET A 1 18.21 43.13 16.09
C MET A 1 19.10 42.74 17.26
N TRP A 2 20.37 42.41 17.01
CA TRP A 2 21.30 42.10 18.10
C TRP A 2 21.82 43.41 18.68
N GLU A 3 21.79 43.57 20.01
CA GLU A 3 22.18 44.79 20.70
C GLU A 3 23.19 44.46 21.81
N PRO A 4 24.10 45.39 22.16
CA PRO A 4 25.01 45.24 23.30
C PRO A 4 24.27 45.03 24.64
N SER A 5 23.00 45.42 24.73
CA SER A 5 22.11 45.22 25.88
C SER A 5 21.73 43.75 26.12
N MET A 6 21.93 42.87 25.14
CA MET A 6 21.58 41.44 25.23
C MET A 6 22.72 40.55 25.75
N VAL A 7 23.83 41.14 26.19
CA VAL A 7 24.91 40.42 26.87
C VAL A 7 24.38 39.73 28.14
N GLY A 8 24.67 38.44 28.29
CA GLY A 8 24.16 37.58 29.36
C GLY A 8 22.88 36.81 29.01
N SER A 9 22.30 37.02 27.82
CA SER A 9 21.11 36.27 27.40
C SER A 9 21.44 34.82 27.00
N SER A 10 20.57 33.87 27.36
CA SER A 10 20.65 32.49 26.86
C SER A 10 20.18 32.41 25.41
N ILE A 11 21.08 31.92 24.56
CA ILE A 11 20.94 31.85 23.11
C ILE A 11 21.34 30.46 22.61
N TRP A 12 20.91 30.13 21.40
CA TRP A 12 21.41 28.97 20.69
C TRP A 12 22.45 29.39 19.67
N ALA A 13 23.57 28.67 19.65
CA ALA A 13 24.71 28.96 18.78
C ALA A 13 25.26 27.69 18.13
N VAL A 14 25.79 27.83 16.91
CA VAL A 14 26.47 26.74 16.19
C VAL A 14 27.98 27.02 16.15
N PRO A 15 28.85 26.14 16.68
CA PRO A 15 30.30 26.40 16.79
C PRO A 15 31.01 26.49 15.44
N ASP A 16 30.61 25.66 14.47
CA ASP A 16 31.17 25.62 13.13
C ASP A 16 30.12 26.16 12.18
N GLY A 17 30.23 27.43 11.79
CA GLY A 17 29.24 28.21 11.04
C GLY A 17 28.90 27.71 9.63
N LYS A 18 28.97 26.40 9.34
CA LYS A 18 28.57 25.81 8.06
C LYS A 18 27.63 24.61 8.17
N VAL A 19 27.76 23.70 9.15
CA VAL A 19 26.74 22.67 9.47
C VAL A 19 27.09 22.09 10.84
N GLY A 20 26.37 22.46 11.90
CA GLY A 20 26.61 21.94 13.24
C GLY A 20 25.34 21.86 14.06
N ILE A 21 25.40 21.11 15.16
CA ILE A 21 24.30 21.00 16.13
C ILE A 21 24.22 22.34 16.89
N TRP A 22 23.01 22.88 17.03
CA TRP A 22 22.76 24.05 17.86
C TRP A 22 22.97 23.68 19.32
N ARG A 23 23.78 24.46 20.03
CA ARG A 23 24.05 24.30 21.47
C ARG A 23 23.64 25.54 22.23
N GLU A 24 23.25 25.34 23.49
CA GLU A 24 22.94 26.45 24.38
C GLU A 24 24.23 27.20 24.73
N ALA A 25 24.18 28.51 24.57
CA ALA A 25 25.29 29.42 24.81
C ALA A 25 24.78 30.72 25.44
N GLU A 26 25.67 31.47 26.08
CA GLU A 26 25.39 32.81 26.55
C GLU A 26 26.13 33.82 25.67
N LEU A 27 25.48 34.94 25.35
CA LEU A 27 26.12 36.03 24.61
C LEU A 27 27.03 36.83 25.54
N GLU A 28 28.34 36.79 25.33
CA GLU A 28 29.33 37.50 26.16
C GLU A 28 29.56 38.93 25.66
N SER A 29 29.62 39.13 24.34
CA SER A 29 29.74 40.45 23.73
C SER A 29 29.20 40.46 22.31
N TRP A 30 28.71 41.62 21.87
CA TRP A 30 28.21 41.82 20.51
C TRP A 30 28.96 42.97 19.85
N ASN A 31 29.51 42.73 18.66
CA ASN A 31 30.18 43.74 17.86
C ASN A 31 29.31 44.13 16.66
N ASP A 32 28.71 45.31 16.73
CA ASP A 32 27.81 45.85 15.70
C ASP A 32 28.50 46.12 14.35
N GLU A 33 29.79 46.46 14.36
CA GLU A 33 30.55 46.79 13.14
C GLU A 33 30.82 45.55 12.28
N LEU A 34 31.11 44.42 12.94
CA LEU A 34 31.42 43.14 12.29
C LEU A 34 30.20 42.21 12.19
N ARG A 35 29.07 42.57 12.84
CA ARG A 35 27.88 41.72 13.00
C ARG A 35 28.23 40.32 13.53
N THR A 36 29.14 40.28 14.49
CA THR A 36 29.62 39.06 15.14
C THR A 36 29.45 39.17 16.66
N GLY A 37 28.97 38.09 17.27
CA GLY A 37 28.83 37.95 18.71
C GLY A 37 29.82 36.92 19.25
N LYS A 38 30.50 37.25 20.35
CA LYS A 38 31.26 36.28 21.12
C LYS A 38 30.30 35.56 22.06
N VAL A 39 30.25 34.24 21.96
CA VAL A 39 29.36 33.39 22.74
C VAL A 39 30.15 32.38 23.55
N VAL A 40 29.62 31.99 24.71
CA VAL A 40 30.20 30.95 25.57
C VAL A 40 29.20 29.80 25.67
N PHE A 41 29.60 28.60 25.24
CA PHE A 41 28.75 27.41 25.31
C PHE A 41 28.59 26.94 26.76
N ARG A 42 27.35 26.66 27.19
CA ARG A 42 27.08 26.15 28.56
C ARG A 42 27.68 24.77 28.81
N ASP A 43 27.78 23.94 27.77
CA ASP A 43 28.21 22.53 27.89
C ASP A 43 29.69 22.41 28.27
N ASP A 44 30.57 23.05 27.48
CA ASP A 44 32.03 22.89 27.57
C ASP A 44 32.74 24.14 28.13
N GLY A 45 32.03 25.26 28.30
CA GLY A 45 32.61 26.56 28.63
C GLY A 45 33.49 27.16 27.53
N SER A 46 33.49 26.56 26.33
CA SER A 46 34.23 27.05 25.17
C SER A 46 33.63 28.34 24.64
N SER A 47 34.46 29.28 24.18
CA SER A 47 34.01 30.54 23.59
C SER A 47 34.29 30.59 22.09
N ALA A 48 33.35 31.12 21.31
CA ALA A 48 33.46 31.25 19.85
C ALA A 48 32.90 32.60 19.38
N GLU A 49 33.52 33.18 18.35
CA GLU A 49 33.02 34.37 17.67
C GLU A 49 32.19 33.94 16.46
N LEU A 50 30.90 34.24 16.49
CA LEU A 50 29.93 33.75 15.51
C LEU A 50 29.16 34.91 14.87
N GLY A 51 28.89 34.80 13.58
CA GLY A 51 28.05 35.77 12.85
C GLY A 51 26.56 35.60 13.18
N VAL A 52 25.75 36.61 12.86
CA VAL A 52 24.28 36.61 13.05
C VAL A 52 23.61 35.32 12.55
N GLU A 53 24.09 34.76 11.44
CA GLU A 53 23.50 33.55 10.81
C GLU A 53 23.65 32.28 11.67
N ALA A 54 24.59 32.27 12.61
CA ALA A 54 24.88 31.14 13.49
C ALA A 54 24.34 31.36 14.92
N LEU A 55 23.52 32.39 15.15
CA LEU A 55 22.96 32.76 16.45
C LEU A 55 21.44 32.90 16.39
N THR A 56 20.73 32.29 17.32
CA THR A 56 19.27 32.47 17.49
C THR A 56 18.93 32.66 18.96
N LEU A 57 18.07 33.64 19.26
CA LEU A 57 17.53 33.79 20.61
C LEU A 57 16.73 32.53 20.99
N SER A 58 16.91 32.02 22.21
CA SER A 58 16.05 30.96 22.72
C SER A 58 14.63 31.50 22.88
N GLU A 59 13.63 30.81 22.33
CA GLU A 59 12.25 31.30 22.12
C GLU A 59 11.44 31.54 23.42
N TYR A 60 12.07 31.56 24.61
CA TYR A 60 11.38 31.64 25.91
C TYR A 60 12.07 32.49 27.00
N ALA A 61 12.99 33.41 26.66
CA ALA A 61 13.67 34.24 27.68
C ALA A 61 12.84 35.45 28.20
N GLN A 62 11.56 35.56 27.85
CA GLN A 62 10.63 36.54 28.43
C GLN A 62 9.46 35.85 29.15
N ILE A 63 9.74 35.13 30.25
CA ILE A 63 8.83 35.10 31.42
C ILE A 63 9.74 35.07 32.66
N SER A 64 10.12 36.26 33.11
CA SER A 64 10.50 36.55 34.50
C SER A 64 9.43 37.51 35.02
N ASP A 65 9.10 37.35 36.30
CA ASP A 65 8.08 38.05 37.10
C ASP A 65 6.62 37.55 36.99
N ASP A 66 6.30 36.76 38.01
CA ASP A 66 5.34 37.11 39.07
C ASP A 66 3.89 36.59 39.00
N GLU A 67 3.54 35.97 40.13
CA GLU A 67 2.21 35.72 40.71
C GLU A 67 1.39 34.51 40.20
N GLU A 68 1.48 33.43 40.98
CA GLU A 68 0.35 32.80 41.70
C GLU A 68 -1.00 32.72 40.98
N SER A 69 -1.46 31.49 40.72
CA SER A 69 -2.69 30.94 41.35
C SER A 69 -3.10 29.62 40.70
N GLU A 70 -2.84 28.55 41.43
CA GLU A 70 -3.67 27.35 41.48
C GLU A 70 -5.16 27.73 41.50
N LEU A 71 -6.01 27.01 40.75
CA LEU A 71 -7.33 26.58 41.20
C LEU A 71 -7.97 25.63 40.18
N SER A 72 -7.79 24.35 40.48
CA SER A 72 -8.77 23.29 40.26
C SER A 72 -10.14 23.72 40.76
N SER A 73 -11.21 23.54 39.97
CA SER A 73 -12.56 23.32 40.47
C SER A 73 -13.41 22.65 39.40
N GLU A 74 -14.15 21.67 39.89
CA GLU A 74 -14.94 20.68 39.19
C GLU A 74 -16.42 21.15 39.15
N GLU A 75 -17.32 20.25 38.73
CA GLU A 75 -18.78 20.32 38.87
C GLU A 75 -19.62 21.46 38.24
N SER A 76 -20.43 21.12 37.24
CA SER A 76 -21.90 21.03 37.43
C SER A 76 -22.63 20.69 36.14
N ASP A 77 -23.17 19.48 36.12
CA ASP A 77 -24.29 19.05 35.30
C ASP A 77 -25.57 19.70 35.86
N SER A 78 -26.34 20.41 35.03
CA SER A 78 -27.68 20.85 35.40
C SER A 78 -28.59 20.89 34.18
N SER A 79 -29.77 20.32 34.40
CA SER A 79 -30.74 19.81 33.44
C SER A 79 -31.84 20.80 33.08
N ASP A 80 -32.44 20.53 31.91
CA ASP A 80 -33.87 20.61 31.60
C ASP A 80 -34.49 21.95 31.18
N TYR A 81 -35.42 21.80 30.24
CA TYR A 81 -36.01 22.73 29.27
C TYR A 81 -36.61 24.05 29.83
N GLU A 82 -36.49 25.14 29.05
CA GLU A 82 -37.64 25.90 28.56
C GLU A 82 -37.23 26.83 27.40
N GLU A 83 -38.16 26.99 26.47
CA GLU A 83 -38.05 27.71 25.20
C GLU A 83 -38.11 29.23 25.43
N GLU A 84 -36.99 29.94 25.33
CA GLU A 84 -37.03 31.38 25.08
C GLU A 84 -35.87 31.87 24.22
N SER A 85 -36.23 32.63 23.19
CA SER A 85 -35.36 33.16 22.16
C SER A 85 -34.20 33.99 22.73
N PRO A 86 -32.94 33.73 22.36
CA PRO A 86 -31.86 34.65 22.70
C PRO A 86 -31.90 35.85 21.76
N LYS A 87 -32.61 36.90 22.19
CA LYS A 87 -32.52 38.25 21.64
C LYS A 87 -31.24 38.89 22.21
N GLY A 88 -30.09 38.62 21.59
CA GLY A 88 -28.81 39.15 22.03
C GLY A 88 -27.74 39.07 20.93
N LEU A 89 -27.17 40.24 20.61
CA LEU A 89 -26.07 40.52 19.67
C LEU A 89 -26.39 40.46 18.16
N GLY A 90 -26.76 41.61 17.60
CA GLY A 90 -26.12 42.15 16.40
C GLY A 90 -26.07 41.28 15.15
N PHE A 91 -27.13 40.52 14.85
CA PHE A 91 -27.28 39.85 13.57
C PHE A 91 -27.51 40.90 12.48
N LEU A 92 -26.43 41.31 11.81
CA LEU A 92 -26.45 42.08 10.58
C LEU A 92 -27.05 41.17 9.49
N GLU A 93 -28.37 41.17 9.43
CA GLU A 93 -29.24 40.49 8.47
C GLU A 93 -29.06 41.09 7.06
N SER A 94 -27.86 40.98 6.48
CA SER A 94 -27.56 41.43 5.13
C SER A 94 -26.23 40.83 4.67
N THR A 95 -26.23 39.56 4.25
CA THR A 95 -25.29 38.96 3.26
C THR A 95 -25.49 37.44 3.13
N ALA A 96 -26.15 36.78 4.08
CA ALA A 96 -26.32 35.31 4.06
C ALA A 96 -27.25 34.77 2.96
N LEU A 97 -28.06 35.62 2.32
CA LEU A 97 -29.03 35.18 1.29
C LEU A 97 -28.49 35.22 -0.16
N GLN A 98 -27.31 35.81 -0.41
CA GLN A 98 -26.76 35.88 -1.78
C GLN A 98 -25.75 34.78 -2.12
N LYS A 99 -25.30 33.97 -1.16
CA LYS A 99 -24.40 32.86 -1.46
C LYS A 99 -25.18 31.55 -1.36
N GLY A 100 -25.76 31.16 -2.50
CA GLY A 100 -26.32 29.83 -2.69
C GLY A 100 -25.29 28.76 -2.32
N ILE A 101 -25.78 27.54 -2.10
CA ILE A 101 -24.97 26.34 -1.85
C ILE A 101 -23.79 26.37 -2.84
N GLN A 102 -22.57 26.57 -2.34
CA GLN A 102 -21.38 26.60 -3.18
C GLN A 102 -21.16 25.19 -3.72
N THR A 103 -21.76 24.88 -4.87
CA THR A 103 -21.56 23.61 -5.56
C THR A 103 -20.14 23.48 -6.10
N GLU A 104 -19.46 24.61 -6.32
CA GLU A 104 -18.08 24.67 -6.83
C GLU A 104 -17.06 24.14 -5.79
N THR A 105 -17.32 24.27 -4.49
CA THR A 105 -16.39 23.78 -3.44
C THR A 105 -16.41 22.26 -3.27
N THR A 106 -17.39 21.55 -3.86
CA THR A 106 -17.47 20.08 -3.81
C THR A 106 -16.26 19.40 -4.47
N ILE A 107 -15.58 20.12 -5.38
CA ILE A 107 -14.37 19.63 -6.06
C ILE A 107 -13.13 19.79 -5.16
N PHE A 108 -13.08 20.83 -4.33
CA PHE A 108 -11.94 21.14 -3.48
C PHE A 108 -11.76 20.14 -2.32
N ALA A 109 -12.88 19.72 -1.72
CA ALA A 109 -12.86 18.93 -0.50
C ALA A 109 -13.79 17.72 -0.59
N LYS A 110 -13.22 16.53 -0.86
CA LYS A 110 -14.00 15.27 -0.97
C LYS A 110 -14.82 14.95 0.29
N TRP A 111 -14.38 15.42 1.46
CA TRP A 111 -15.09 15.26 2.74
C TRP A 111 -16.34 16.16 2.83
N GLU A 112 -16.41 17.25 2.07
CA GLU A 112 -17.60 18.11 2.00
C GLU A 112 -18.77 17.42 1.31
N ASN A 113 -18.55 16.39 0.50
CA ASN A 113 -19.65 15.61 -0.09
C ASN A 113 -20.55 14.94 0.96
N HIS A 114 -20.02 14.72 2.16
CA HIS A 114 -20.73 14.09 3.27
C HIS A 114 -21.11 15.09 4.38
N THR A 115 -20.86 16.39 4.18
CA THR A 115 -21.22 17.45 5.13
C THR A 115 -21.94 18.59 4.41
N ARG A 116 -22.73 19.41 5.11
CA ARG A 116 -23.49 20.51 4.47
C ARG A 116 -22.62 21.75 4.17
N GLY A 117 -21.36 21.56 3.76
CA GLY A 117 -20.42 22.66 3.52
C GLY A 117 -20.17 23.53 4.75
N VAL A 118 -20.28 22.96 5.96
CA VAL A 118 -20.17 23.73 7.21
C VAL A 118 -18.76 24.28 7.38
N ALA A 119 -17.73 23.48 7.08
CA ALA A 119 -16.35 23.93 7.20
C ALA A 119 -15.91 24.83 6.04
N SER A 120 -16.38 24.65 4.79
CA SER A 120 -16.19 25.66 3.74
C SER A 120 -16.84 27.00 4.09
N LYS A 121 -18.05 26.99 4.68
CA LYS A 121 -18.69 28.20 5.18
C LYS A 121 -17.87 28.87 6.29
N MET A 122 -17.32 28.09 7.22
CA MET A 122 -16.45 28.60 8.28
C MET A 122 -15.16 29.21 7.70
N MET A 123 -14.49 28.52 6.78
CA MET A 123 -13.28 29.03 6.12
C MET A 123 -13.55 30.35 5.38
N ALA A 124 -14.65 30.44 4.63
CA ALA A 124 -15.04 31.66 3.93
C ALA A 124 -15.31 32.82 4.89
N ASN A 125 -15.97 32.55 6.03
CA ASN A 125 -16.20 33.55 7.08
C ASN A 125 -14.89 34.01 7.74
N MET A 126 -13.87 33.16 7.79
CA MET A 126 -12.53 33.49 8.29
C MET A 126 -11.64 34.16 7.24
N GLY A 127 -12.17 34.51 6.07
CA GLY A 127 -11.45 35.24 5.02
C GLY A 127 -10.73 34.35 4.01
N TYR A 128 -10.99 33.04 4.00
CA TYR A 128 -10.48 32.16 2.95
C TYR A 128 -11.08 32.54 1.58
N ARG A 129 -10.20 32.66 0.58
CA ARG A 129 -10.56 32.93 -0.81
C ARG A 129 -10.28 31.68 -1.63
N GLU A 130 -11.28 31.23 -2.38
CA GLU A 130 -11.15 30.09 -3.27
C GLU A 130 -9.99 30.30 -4.26
N GLY A 131 -9.15 29.27 -4.43
CA GLY A 131 -7.98 29.32 -5.30
C GLY A 131 -6.75 29.99 -4.69
N MET A 132 -6.81 30.44 -3.43
CA MET A 132 -5.63 30.90 -2.67
C MET A 132 -5.26 29.92 -1.56
N GLY A 133 -3.96 29.82 -1.27
CA GLY A 133 -3.46 29.06 -0.14
C GLY A 133 -3.90 29.69 1.18
N LEU A 134 -3.76 28.94 2.28
CA LEU A 134 -3.85 29.52 3.62
C LEU A 134 -2.58 30.29 3.97
N GLY A 135 -2.64 31.21 4.94
CA GLY A 135 -1.50 32.03 5.39
C GLY A 135 -1.61 33.50 5.01
N ALA A 136 -0.75 34.34 5.59
CA ALA A 136 -0.86 35.81 5.53
C ALA A 136 -0.94 36.39 4.10
N SER A 137 -0.21 35.79 3.16
CA SER A 137 -0.18 36.17 1.74
C SER A 137 -0.86 35.14 0.82
N GLY A 138 -1.50 34.12 1.38
CA GLY A 138 -2.02 32.98 0.64
C GLY A 138 -0.94 32.03 0.09
N GLN A 139 0.24 32.00 0.72
CA GLN A 139 1.40 31.17 0.36
C GLN A 139 1.24 29.66 0.62
N GLY A 140 0.18 29.27 1.34
CA GLY A 140 -0.10 27.88 1.66
C GLY A 140 -0.38 27.03 0.43
N MET A 141 -0.21 25.73 0.57
CA MET A 141 -0.43 24.80 -0.52
C MET A 141 -1.93 24.62 -0.80
N LEU A 142 -2.32 24.80 -2.05
CA LEU A 142 -3.71 24.64 -2.51
C LEU A 142 -4.13 23.18 -2.55
N ASN A 143 -3.27 22.35 -3.13
CA ASN A 143 -3.56 20.95 -3.36
C ASN A 143 -3.10 20.12 -2.15
N PRO A 144 -3.91 19.16 -1.70
CA PRO A 144 -3.49 18.26 -0.64
C PRO A 144 -2.26 17.45 -1.07
N ILE A 145 -1.39 17.12 -0.12
CA ILE A 145 -0.23 16.25 -0.37
C ILE A 145 -0.74 14.84 -0.69
N SER A 146 -0.39 14.33 -1.86
CA SER A 146 -0.68 12.95 -2.23
C SER A 146 0.28 12.00 -1.52
N VAL A 147 -0.26 11.00 -0.80
CA VAL A 147 0.54 9.96 -0.16
C VAL A 147 0.47 8.67 -0.97
N LYS A 148 1.63 8.11 -1.37
CA LYS A 148 1.73 6.79 -2.00
C LYS A 148 1.92 5.73 -0.90
N VAL A 149 0.90 4.89 -0.68
CA VAL A 149 0.99 3.78 0.28
C VAL A 149 1.70 2.60 -0.37
N LEU A 150 2.82 2.17 0.22
CA LEU A 150 3.55 0.98 -0.23
C LEU A 150 2.87 -0.29 0.30
N PRO A 151 2.93 -1.41 -0.45
CA PRO A 151 2.42 -2.67 0.05
C PRO A 151 3.26 -3.15 1.25
N PRO A 152 2.66 -3.95 2.17
CA PRO A 152 3.36 -4.39 3.37
C PRO A 152 4.59 -5.23 3.01
N LYS A 153 5.67 -5.06 3.78
CA LYS A 153 6.97 -5.76 3.63
C LYS A 153 7.81 -5.36 2.41
N LEU A 154 7.50 -4.25 1.74
CA LEU A 154 8.38 -3.66 0.72
C LEU A 154 9.25 -2.57 1.32
N SER A 155 10.52 -2.53 0.89
CA SER A 155 11.47 -1.50 1.29
C SER A 155 11.18 -0.17 0.59
N LEU A 156 11.72 0.92 1.15
CA LEU A 156 11.68 2.25 0.53
C LEU A 156 12.40 2.27 -0.83
N ASP A 157 13.40 1.41 -1.03
CA ASP A 157 14.14 1.30 -2.29
C ASP A 157 13.20 0.97 -3.47
N HIS A 158 12.20 0.10 -3.26
CA HIS A 158 11.19 -0.20 -4.28
C HIS A 158 10.29 1.01 -4.59
N ALA A 159 10.09 1.91 -3.63
CA ALA A 159 9.33 3.14 -3.85
C ALA A 159 10.07 4.09 -4.79
N LEU A 160 11.38 4.24 -4.60
CA LEU A 160 12.24 5.08 -5.43
C LEU A 160 12.32 4.54 -6.87
N GLU A 161 12.54 3.23 -7.03
CA GLU A 161 12.59 2.62 -8.35
C GLU A 161 11.24 2.69 -9.09
N SER A 162 10.12 2.61 -8.36
CA SER A 162 8.79 2.85 -8.95
C SER A 162 8.60 4.29 -9.41
N HIS A 163 9.21 5.27 -8.73
CA HIS A 163 9.14 6.68 -9.10
C HIS A 163 9.91 6.96 -10.40
N GLU A 164 11.13 6.44 -10.53
CA GLU A 164 11.92 6.56 -11.75
C GLU A 164 11.19 5.94 -12.96
N ASN A 165 10.61 4.76 -12.76
CA ASN A 165 9.84 4.07 -13.80
C ASN A 165 8.53 4.79 -14.16
N ASP A 166 7.86 5.45 -13.20
CA ASP A 166 6.66 6.25 -13.45
C ASP A 166 6.98 7.56 -14.18
N GLU A 167 8.06 8.26 -13.80
CA GLU A 167 8.54 9.46 -14.50
C GLU A 167 8.90 9.15 -15.97
N ASP A 168 9.57 8.03 -16.22
CA ASP A 168 9.91 7.59 -17.57
C ASP A 168 8.66 7.22 -18.40
N LYS A 169 7.61 6.73 -17.76
CA LYS A 169 6.31 6.47 -18.41
C LYS A 169 5.49 7.72 -18.65
N GLU A 170 5.62 8.75 -17.81
CA GLU A 170 4.99 10.05 -18.06
C GLU A 170 5.69 10.79 -19.22
N LYS A 171 7.02 10.75 -19.29
CA LYS A 171 7.79 11.28 -20.43
C LYS A 171 7.52 10.53 -21.74
N LYS A 172 7.26 9.23 -21.68
CA LYS A 172 6.75 8.44 -22.81
C LYS A 172 5.23 8.54 -22.89
N GLY A 173 4.76 9.73 -23.27
CA GLY A 173 3.34 10.05 -23.43
C GLY A 173 2.55 8.86 -23.96
N LYS A 174 1.52 8.46 -23.21
CA LYS A 174 0.60 7.36 -23.53
C LYS A 174 0.01 7.60 -24.92
N LYS A 175 0.70 7.12 -25.97
CA LYS A 175 0.13 7.04 -27.30
C LYS A 175 -1.04 6.09 -27.18
N ARG A 176 -2.24 6.66 -27.22
CA ARG A 176 -3.51 5.94 -27.36
C ARG A 176 -3.45 5.17 -28.67
N SER A 177 -2.83 4.00 -28.66
CA SER A 177 -2.84 3.03 -29.77
C SER A 177 -4.23 2.39 -29.78
N ARG A 178 -5.23 3.18 -30.19
CA ARG A 178 -6.54 2.68 -30.56
C ARG A 178 -6.36 1.97 -31.90
N GLY A 179 -6.26 0.64 -31.87
CA GLY A 179 -6.48 -0.19 -33.07
C GLY A 179 -5.30 -0.96 -33.68
N GLY A 180 -4.17 -1.14 -32.98
CA GLY A 180 -3.03 -1.91 -33.52
C GLY A 180 -2.57 -3.14 -32.70
N LYS A 181 -2.93 -3.20 -31.41
CA LYS A 181 -2.31 -4.13 -30.44
C LYS A 181 -2.50 -5.60 -30.83
N ARG A 182 -3.73 -6.00 -31.19
CA ARG A 182 -4.05 -7.38 -31.62
C ARG A 182 -3.32 -7.82 -32.90
N LYS A 183 -3.13 -6.91 -33.88
CA LYS A 183 -2.39 -7.25 -35.12
C LYS A 183 -0.89 -7.38 -34.86
N ARG A 184 -0.32 -6.56 -33.97
CA ARG A 184 1.09 -6.66 -33.58
C ARG A 184 1.35 -7.93 -32.76
N GLU A 185 0.51 -8.20 -31.77
CA GLU A 185 0.61 -9.41 -30.95
C GLU A 185 0.48 -10.68 -31.78
N LYS A 186 -0.45 -10.73 -32.76
CA LYS A 186 -0.57 -11.87 -33.68
C LYS A 186 0.72 -12.10 -34.49
N LYS A 187 1.32 -11.03 -35.03
CA LYS A 187 2.59 -11.12 -35.77
C LYS A 187 3.76 -11.58 -34.89
N PHE A 188 3.85 -11.10 -33.65
CA PHE A 188 4.89 -11.54 -32.71
C PHE A 188 4.71 -12.99 -32.27
N ALA A 189 3.47 -13.42 -32.05
CA ALA A 189 3.17 -14.81 -31.71
C ALA A 189 3.46 -15.76 -32.88
N GLU A 190 3.17 -15.35 -34.12
CA GLU A 190 3.45 -16.13 -35.32
C GLU A 190 4.96 -16.22 -35.61
N ALA A 191 5.71 -15.12 -35.42
CA ALA A 191 7.17 -15.14 -35.48
C ALA A 191 7.80 -16.03 -34.40
N SER A 192 7.27 -16.01 -33.17
CA SER A 192 7.75 -16.88 -32.09
C SER A 192 7.43 -18.36 -32.35
N ARG A 193 6.30 -18.67 -32.99
CA ARG A 193 5.96 -20.04 -33.40
C ARG A 193 6.83 -20.52 -34.56
N ALA A 194 7.05 -19.68 -35.56
CA ALA A 194 7.92 -20.00 -36.69
C ALA A 194 9.38 -20.23 -36.24
N ALA A 195 9.89 -19.45 -35.28
CA ALA A 195 11.21 -19.68 -34.72
C ALA A 195 11.31 -21.00 -33.94
N LYS A 196 10.27 -21.39 -33.21
CA LYS A 196 10.20 -22.68 -32.51
C LYS A 196 10.06 -23.86 -33.48
N GLU A 197 9.27 -23.70 -34.54
CA GLU A 197 9.12 -24.72 -35.58
C GLU A 197 10.42 -24.92 -36.37
N GLU A 198 11.17 -23.83 -36.63
CA GLU A 198 12.51 -23.93 -37.21
C GLU A 198 13.48 -24.64 -36.25
N GLU A 199 13.45 -24.33 -34.96
CA GLU A 199 14.27 -24.99 -33.92
C GLU A 199 13.91 -26.48 -33.76
N GLU A 200 12.63 -26.83 -33.80
CA GLU A 200 12.13 -28.22 -33.75
C GLU A 200 12.42 -29.01 -35.03
N SER A 201 12.55 -28.34 -36.18
CA SER A 201 12.92 -28.96 -37.46
C SER A 201 14.43 -29.20 -37.62
N ARG A 202 15.26 -28.54 -36.79
CA ARG A 202 16.69 -28.83 -36.76
C ARG A 202 16.86 -30.21 -36.11
N PRO A 203 17.57 -31.14 -36.76
CA PRO A 203 17.75 -32.49 -36.22
C PRO A 203 18.49 -32.42 -34.89
N ASP A 204 17.73 -32.60 -33.80
CA ASP A 204 18.22 -32.66 -32.43
C ASP A 204 19.14 -33.90 -32.24
N VAL A 205 20.09 -33.84 -31.31
CA VAL A 205 21.04 -34.92 -31.01
C VAL A 205 20.32 -36.25 -30.74
N PHE A 206 19.13 -36.18 -30.15
CA PHE A 206 18.29 -37.36 -29.91
C PHE A 206 17.60 -37.91 -31.17
N SER A 207 17.27 -37.07 -32.16
CA SER A 207 16.80 -37.53 -33.47
C SER A 207 17.89 -38.29 -34.22
N LEU A 208 19.15 -37.87 -34.08
CA LEU A 208 20.31 -38.55 -34.64
C LEU A 208 20.52 -39.92 -33.98
N ILE A 209 20.42 -40.01 -32.66
CA ILE A 209 20.51 -41.27 -31.91
C ILE A 209 19.37 -42.23 -32.30
N ASN A 210 18.15 -41.71 -32.39
CA ASN A 210 16.98 -42.53 -32.76
C ASN A 210 17.09 -43.07 -34.18
N ASN A 211 17.60 -42.27 -35.13
CA ASN A 211 17.75 -42.71 -36.50
C ASN A 211 18.97 -43.63 -36.70
N GLN A 212 20.11 -43.33 -36.07
CA GLN A 212 21.33 -44.14 -36.22
C GLN A 212 21.25 -45.48 -35.49
N LEU A 213 20.59 -45.55 -34.32
CA LEU A 213 20.38 -46.83 -33.62
C LEU A 213 19.27 -47.66 -34.26
N ALA A 214 18.20 -47.03 -34.79
CA ALA A 214 17.16 -47.76 -35.51
C ALA A 214 17.71 -48.38 -36.81
N MET A 215 18.48 -47.63 -37.61
CA MET A 215 19.05 -48.13 -38.86
C MET A 215 20.11 -49.21 -38.64
N HIS A 216 20.89 -49.14 -37.56
CA HIS A 216 21.86 -50.20 -37.23
C HIS A 216 21.20 -51.45 -36.62
N SER A 217 19.98 -51.35 -36.09
CA SER A 217 19.19 -52.49 -35.61
C SER A 217 18.51 -53.28 -36.75
N GLU A 218 18.15 -52.61 -37.85
CA GLU A 218 17.57 -53.26 -39.05
C GLU A 218 18.63 -53.96 -39.92
N ALA A 219 19.88 -53.48 -39.93
CA ALA A 219 20.96 -54.12 -40.69
C ALA A 219 21.50 -55.40 -40.03
N VAL A 220 21.23 -55.64 -38.74
CA VAL A 220 21.78 -56.78 -37.99
C VAL A 220 20.73 -57.86 -37.67
N ASN A 221 19.43 -57.57 -37.77
CA ASN A 221 18.37 -58.55 -37.55
C ASN A 221 17.51 -58.77 -38.80
N GLY A 222 18.03 -59.55 -39.74
CA GLY A 222 17.22 -60.22 -40.75
C GLY A 222 16.35 -61.30 -40.09
N GLY A 223 15.11 -60.97 -39.76
CA GLY A 223 14.20 -61.92 -39.12
C GLY A 223 12.77 -61.40 -39.01
N SER A 224 11.94 -61.81 -39.96
CA SER A 224 10.49 -61.64 -39.97
C SER A 224 9.82 -61.94 -38.61
N THR A 225 8.99 -61.04 -38.08
CA THR A 225 7.76 -61.43 -37.34
C THR A 225 6.80 -60.27 -37.11
N LYS A 226 5.56 -60.47 -37.58
CA LYS A 226 4.26 -60.07 -37.01
C LYS A 226 4.19 -58.77 -36.18
N LYS A 227 3.62 -57.76 -36.82
CA LYS A 227 2.90 -56.64 -36.21
C LYS A 227 1.70 -57.16 -35.41
N GLN A 228 1.88 -57.41 -34.11
CA GLN A 228 0.75 -57.55 -33.18
C GLN A 228 0.29 -56.14 -32.78
N GLN A 229 -0.85 -55.74 -33.34
CA GLN A 229 -1.72 -54.77 -32.71
C GLN A 229 -2.17 -55.33 -31.37
N LYS A 230 -1.66 -54.78 -30.26
CA LYS A 230 -2.30 -54.95 -28.95
C LYS A 230 -3.13 -53.71 -28.65
N LYS A 231 -4.36 -53.75 -29.15
CA LYS A 231 -5.51 -53.07 -28.57
C LYS A 231 -5.80 -53.78 -27.24
N GLY A 232 -5.43 -53.16 -26.13
CA GLY A 232 -5.84 -53.54 -24.78
C GLY A 232 -6.15 -52.24 -24.03
N SER A 233 -7.41 -51.85 -23.93
CA SER A 233 -8.33 -52.23 -22.85
C SER A 233 -7.88 -51.69 -21.50
N GLY A 234 -8.60 -50.69 -20.99
CA GLY A 234 -8.51 -50.25 -19.61
C GLY A 234 -7.66 -49.00 -19.40
N GLU A 235 -8.05 -47.88 -20.01
CA GLU A 235 -7.65 -46.57 -19.54
C GLU A 235 -8.40 -46.26 -18.24
N GLU A 236 -8.14 -47.03 -17.18
CA GLU A 236 -8.38 -46.55 -15.84
C GLU A 236 -7.43 -45.38 -15.64
N LYS A 237 -7.97 -44.16 -15.66
CA LYS A 237 -7.28 -42.91 -15.33
C LYS A 237 -6.20 -43.19 -14.31
N LYS A 238 -4.93 -43.20 -14.74
CA LYS A 238 -3.81 -43.28 -13.81
C LYS A 238 -3.94 -42.02 -12.95
N VAL A 239 -4.36 -42.20 -11.69
CA VAL A 239 -4.25 -41.16 -10.69
C VAL A 239 -2.75 -41.02 -10.45
N ASP A 240 -2.12 -40.23 -11.30
CA ASP A 240 -0.71 -39.90 -11.15
C ASP A 240 -0.53 -39.17 -9.82
N ARG A 241 0.62 -39.30 -9.17
CA ARG A 241 0.89 -38.66 -7.87
C ARG A 241 0.61 -37.15 -7.88
N LYS A 242 0.67 -36.53 -9.07
CA LYS A 242 0.30 -35.13 -9.33
C LYS A 242 -1.21 -34.85 -9.17
N ALA A 243 -2.08 -35.81 -9.49
CA ALA A 243 -3.53 -35.70 -9.30
C ALA A 243 -3.92 -35.75 -7.81
N LEU A 244 -3.19 -36.51 -6.98
CA LEU A 244 -3.39 -36.48 -5.52
C LEU A 244 -3.14 -35.08 -4.93
N VAL A 245 -2.08 -34.41 -5.38
CA VAL A 245 -1.78 -33.04 -4.95
C VAL A 245 -2.91 -32.07 -5.32
N ALA A 246 -3.52 -32.23 -6.49
CA ALA A 246 -4.67 -31.41 -6.89
C ALA A 246 -5.88 -31.63 -5.96
N TYR A 247 -6.19 -32.89 -5.60
CA TYR A 247 -7.25 -33.20 -4.63
C TYR A 247 -6.93 -32.65 -3.23
N ASP A 248 -5.67 -32.71 -2.79
CA ASP A 248 -5.23 -32.11 -1.53
C ASP A 248 -5.44 -30.58 -1.50
N ASP A 249 -5.12 -29.90 -2.60
CA ASP A 249 -5.30 -28.45 -2.71
C ASP A 249 -6.79 -28.06 -2.77
N GLU A 250 -7.63 -28.85 -3.45
CA GLU A 250 -9.09 -28.70 -3.45
C GLU A 250 -9.67 -28.84 -2.03
N VAL A 251 -9.23 -29.85 -1.26
CA VAL A 251 -9.65 -30.04 0.14
C VAL A 251 -9.22 -28.88 1.01
N LYS A 252 -7.99 -28.35 0.84
CA LYS A 252 -7.52 -27.16 1.58
C LYS A 252 -8.34 -25.92 1.25
N GLU A 253 -8.66 -25.68 -0.03
CA GLU A 253 -9.49 -24.55 -0.45
C GLU A 253 -10.88 -24.61 0.18
N LEU A 254 -11.52 -25.80 0.17
CA LEU A 254 -12.82 -26.00 0.78
C LEU A 254 -12.79 -25.79 2.30
N LYS A 255 -11.74 -26.24 2.99
CA LYS A 255 -11.53 -25.97 4.43
C LYS A 255 -11.45 -24.47 4.74
N LEU A 256 -10.67 -23.72 3.96
CA LEU A 256 -10.58 -22.26 4.10
C LEU A 256 -11.93 -21.58 3.85
N ARG A 257 -12.68 -22.05 2.85
CA ARG A 257 -14.02 -21.54 2.53
C ARG A 257 -15.01 -21.81 3.66
N VAL A 258 -14.94 -22.96 4.32
CA VAL A 258 -15.75 -23.29 5.51
C VAL A 258 -15.44 -22.33 6.66
N VAL A 259 -14.16 -22.13 7.00
CA VAL A 259 -13.75 -21.19 8.07
C VAL A 259 -14.27 -19.78 7.79
N LYS A 260 -14.14 -19.30 6.56
CA LYS A 260 -14.64 -17.97 6.16
C LYS A 260 -16.16 -17.87 6.30
N LEU A 261 -16.91 -18.92 5.92
CA LEU A 261 -18.36 -18.94 6.04
C LEU A 261 -18.82 -19.05 7.51
N GLU A 262 -18.13 -19.82 8.34
CA GLU A 262 -18.36 -19.89 9.79
C GLU A 262 -18.18 -18.52 10.46
N GLU A 263 -17.14 -17.80 10.04
CA GLU A 263 -16.87 -16.45 10.51
C GLU A 263 -17.97 -15.47 10.04
N MET A 264 -18.42 -15.55 8.78
CA MET A 264 -19.55 -14.77 8.28
C MET A 264 -20.85 -15.06 9.03
N VAL A 265 -21.14 -16.33 9.33
CA VAL A 265 -22.30 -16.74 10.12
C VAL A 265 -22.21 -16.19 11.55
N SER A 266 -21.01 -16.16 12.13
CA SER A 266 -20.79 -15.64 13.49
C SER A 266 -20.93 -14.12 13.58
N ARG A 267 -20.48 -13.39 12.54
CA ARG A 267 -20.62 -11.92 12.47
C ARG A 267 -22.05 -11.48 12.19
N ASN A 268 -22.77 -12.21 11.35
CA ASN A 268 -24.08 -11.78 10.86
C ASN A 268 -25.26 -12.38 11.65
N ARG A 269 -25.07 -12.75 12.92
CA ARG A 269 -26.13 -13.36 13.76
C ARG A 269 -27.38 -12.49 13.90
N ASN A 270 -27.23 -11.17 13.81
CA ASN A 270 -28.31 -10.20 13.97
C ASN A 270 -29.07 -9.96 12.65
N GLU A 271 -28.47 -10.29 11.51
CA GLU A 271 -29.08 -10.10 10.19
C GLU A 271 -29.62 -11.42 9.65
N LYS A 272 -30.90 -11.71 9.93
CA LYS A 272 -31.53 -13.00 9.64
C LYS A 272 -31.38 -13.48 8.19
N ALA A 273 -31.60 -12.61 7.21
CA ALA A 273 -31.52 -12.99 5.80
C ALA A 273 -30.08 -13.38 5.37
N VAL A 274 -29.08 -12.64 5.85
CA VAL A 274 -27.67 -12.90 5.54
C VAL A 274 -27.16 -14.12 6.30
N TYR A 275 -27.57 -14.28 7.55
CA TYR A 275 -27.30 -15.44 8.38
C TYR A 275 -27.82 -16.74 7.74
N GLU A 276 -29.08 -16.76 7.32
CA GLU A 276 -29.68 -17.93 6.66
C GLU A 276 -28.98 -18.25 5.34
N ALA A 277 -28.66 -17.24 4.51
CA ALA A 277 -27.94 -17.45 3.27
C ALA A 277 -26.51 -17.98 3.50
N ALA A 278 -25.78 -17.43 4.47
CA ALA A 278 -24.45 -17.87 4.85
C ALA A 278 -24.46 -19.29 5.43
N MET A 279 -25.47 -19.62 6.25
CA MET A 279 -25.65 -20.95 6.82
C MET A 279 -25.94 -22.00 5.76
N ARG A 280 -26.80 -21.71 4.77
CA ARG A 280 -27.04 -22.64 3.65
C ARG A 280 -25.74 -22.92 2.87
N LYS A 281 -24.98 -21.87 2.53
CA LYS A 281 -23.68 -22.02 1.87
C LYS A 281 -22.66 -22.78 2.72
N LEU A 282 -22.66 -22.59 4.03
CA LEU A 282 -21.80 -23.32 4.96
C LEU A 282 -22.13 -24.82 4.94
N ILE A 283 -23.42 -25.18 4.95
CA ILE A 283 -23.84 -26.59 4.87
C ILE A 283 -23.45 -27.20 3.52
N GLU A 284 -23.70 -26.49 2.42
CA GLU A 284 -23.31 -26.92 1.06
C GLU A 284 -21.80 -27.13 0.95
N THR A 285 -20.99 -26.20 1.47
CA THR A 285 -19.52 -26.30 1.43
C THR A 285 -18.97 -27.37 2.35
N ARG A 286 -19.56 -27.61 3.53
CA ARG A 286 -19.23 -28.76 4.38
C ARG A 286 -19.55 -30.09 3.70
N LYS A 287 -20.68 -30.17 2.99
CA LYS A 287 -21.04 -31.36 2.20
C LYS A 287 -20.04 -31.59 1.06
N ALA A 288 -19.68 -30.54 0.32
CA ALA A 288 -18.68 -30.61 -0.74
C ALA A 288 -17.29 -30.99 -0.20
N LEU A 289 -16.91 -30.49 0.98
CA LEU A 289 -15.67 -30.88 1.66
C LEU A 289 -15.68 -32.39 1.94
N ALA A 290 -16.76 -32.93 2.52
CA ALA A 290 -16.86 -34.36 2.82
C ALA A 290 -16.79 -35.23 1.55
N GLU A 291 -17.40 -34.77 0.45
CA GLU A 291 -17.31 -35.44 -0.86
C GLU A 291 -15.88 -35.41 -1.41
N ALA A 292 -15.21 -34.25 -1.38
CA ALA A 292 -13.83 -34.11 -1.84
C ALA A 292 -12.86 -34.95 -0.98
N GLU A 293 -13.05 -35.01 0.33
CA GLU A 293 -12.27 -35.85 1.23
C GLU A 293 -12.49 -37.34 0.95
N ALA A 294 -13.73 -37.76 0.66
CA ALA A 294 -14.03 -39.14 0.25
C ALA A 294 -13.38 -39.51 -1.09
N VAL A 295 -13.41 -38.60 -2.07
CA VAL A 295 -12.73 -38.77 -3.37
C VAL A 295 -11.22 -38.85 -3.18
N HIS A 296 -10.64 -37.96 -2.37
CA HIS A 296 -9.21 -37.99 -2.04
C HIS A 296 -8.80 -39.28 -1.31
N ALA A 297 -9.61 -39.75 -0.36
CA ALA A 297 -9.37 -41.01 0.34
C ALA A 297 -9.46 -42.22 -0.60
N SER A 298 -10.44 -42.26 -1.50
CA SER A 298 -10.57 -43.30 -2.53
C SER A 298 -9.36 -43.30 -3.48
N ALA A 299 -8.97 -42.12 -3.96
CA ALA A 299 -7.84 -41.93 -4.86
C ALA A 299 -6.51 -42.33 -4.21
N SER A 300 -6.26 -41.92 -2.97
CA SER A 300 -5.05 -42.29 -2.23
C SER A 300 -4.98 -43.79 -1.95
N ASN A 301 -6.08 -44.43 -1.55
CA ASN A 301 -6.16 -45.88 -1.38
C ASN A 301 -5.91 -46.64 -2.70
N ALA A 302 -6.42 -46.12 -3.82
CA ALA A 302 -6.17 -46.70 -5.16
C ALA A 302 -4.69 -46.60 -5.58
N VAL A 303 -4.01 -45.49 -5.26
CA VAL A 303 -2.57 -45.36 -5.52
C VAL A 303 -1.76 -46.30 -4.63
N VAL A 304 -2.06 -46.35 -3.34
CA VAL A 304 -1.36 -47.20 -2.36
C VAL A 304 -1.54 -48.69 -2.70
N SER A 305 -2.74 -49.12 -3.10
CA SER A 305 -2.98 -50.51 -3.52
C SER A 305 -2.18 -50.87 -4.79
N LYS A 306 -2.19 -50.00 -5.80
CA LYS A 306 -1.37 -50.17 -7.02
C LYS A 306 0.14 -50.20 -6.71
N GLU A 307 0.62 -49.42 -5.75
CA GLU A 307 2.02 -49.48 -5.30
C GLU A 307 2.35 -50.78 -4.58
N LYS A 308 1.45 -51.28 -3.73
CA LYS A 308 1.58 -52.59 -3.08
C LYS A 308 1.65 -53.69 -4.14
N GLU A 309 0.72 -53.75 -5.09
CA GLU A 309 0.72 -54.74 -6.18
C GLU A 309 2.03 -54.73 -6.99
N LYS A 310 2.53 -53.54 -7.35
CA LYS A 310 3.84 -53.40 -8.02
C LYS A 310 5.00 -53.91 -7.17
N LYS A 311 4.93 -53.77 -5.85
CA LYS A 311 5.95 -54.29 -4.93
C LYS A 311 5.91 -55.82 -4.86
N TRP A 312 4.72 -56.42 -4.88
CA TRP A 312 4.55 -57.88 -4.94
C TRP A 312 5.02 -58.46 -6.27
N LEU A 313 4.78 -57.79 -7.40
CA LEU A 313 5.23 -58.22 -8.74
C LEU A 313 6.75 -58.10 -8.98
N LYS A 314 7.51 -57.52 -8.05
CA LYS A 314 8.98 -57.40 -8.13
C LYS A 314 9.74 -58.57 -7.48
N PHE A 315 9.02 -59.45 -6.79
CA PHE A 315 9.54 -60.68 -6.18
C PHE A 315 8.93 -61.89 -6.91
#